data_AF-A0A1J5DJ28-F1
#
_entry.id   AF-A0A1J5DJ28-F1
#
_cell.length_a   1.000
_cell.length_b   1.000
_cell.length_c   1.000
_cell.angle_alpha   90.00
_cell.angle_beta   90.00
_cell.angle_gamma   90.00
#
_symmetry.space_group_name_H-M   'P 1'
#
loop_
_entity.id
_entity.type
_entity.pdbx_description
1 polymer ?
#
loop_
_entity_poly.entity_id
_entity_poly.type
_entity_poly.pdbx_seq_one_letter_code
_entity_poly.pdbx_strand_id
1 'polypeptide(L)'
;MLLVLALLFVGIGCEAPKDEENTGEAKKERGEEDRSARIEIRYNYPADQAHKSRLYELTKFGDLYEFNGYETNLAPITALLGSVTDLVPSDSMKTCQATPTKPTFSISLPVEGGRAELTSTSQCLEWAPWNVVKDGKLYTQLNGNIGKALYPLLMDIAPAEWEKDTRPKAGVIDLAGGEKAAEGITAQASPTEAWLPMVNNNPAIKAAFGDRKVNKLLLKCNQGVDPNCKAVAGGAEIELEKGFFMRFPVEIDETGVASGFTLPKDMSKVNVFMKSKLATALAELADNGIVVNHLAQGPCDAVVAAAPKYTAAGTDAATLSCEQFAFVAQPFETDVIPPSLVFFPSLDAAWIANVTEDTDMTFFDNLTVSPEVKASMEAGGAELFSNGAGEVVVLAAPE
;
A
#
# COMPACT_ATOMS: atom_id res chain seq x y z
N MET A 1 -41.10 -0.68 76.03
CA MET A 1 -40.27 -1.52 75.14
C MET A 1 -38.83 -1.13 75.40
N LEU A 2 -38.16 -1.82 76.34
CA LEU A 2 -37.19 -2.92 76.08
C LEU A 2 -36.06 -2.48 75.12
N LEU A 3 -34.76 -2.64 75.37
CA LEU A 3 -33.96 -3.13 76.50
C LEU A 3 -32.47 -2.87 76.07
N VAL A 4 -31.68 -2.24 76.94
CA VAL A 4 -30.29 -2.55 77.36
C VAL A 4 -29.33 -3.27 76.37
N LEU A 5 -28.12 -2.74 76.11
CA LEU A 5 -26.84 -3.17 76.74
C LEU A 5 -25.60 -2.44 76.19
N ALA A 6 -24.58 -2.39 77.07
CA ALA A 6 -23.35 -1.62 76.98
C ALA A 6 -22.12 -2.48 76.62
N LEU A 7 -21.05 -1.77 76.24
CA LEU A 7 -19.61 -2.04 76.47
C LEU A 7 -18.98 -3.32 75.88
N LEU A 8 -17.89 -3.13 75.13
CA LEU A 8 -16.58 -3.72 75.44
C LEU A 8 -15.44 -2.98 74.72
N PHE A 9 -14.57 -2.38 75.53
CA PHE A 9 -13.19 -2.01 75.20
C PHE A 9 -12.35 -3.27 75.04
N VAL A 10 -11.54 -3.38 73.98
CA VAL A 10 -10.22 -4.03 74.00
C VAL A 10 -9.33 -3.30 72.99
N GLY A 11 -8.29 -2.62 73.49
CA GLY A 11 -7.21 -2.13 72.65
C GLY A 11 -6.24 -3.26 72.32
N ILE A 12 -5.72 -3.27 71.08
CA ILE A 12 -4.50 -3.99 70.72
C ILE A 12 -3.73 -3.12 69.72
N GLY A 13 -2.52 -2.72 70.15
CA GLY A 13 -1.30 -2.67 69.34
C GLY A 13 -1.28 -1.80 68.09
N CYS A 14 -0.68 -0.61 68.22
CA CYS A 14 0.20 -0.12 67.16
C CYS A 14 1.42 -1.06 67.10
N GLU A 15 1.40 -2.05 66.22
CA GLU A 15 2.62 -2.66 65.72
C GLU A 15 3.06 -1.87 64.48
N ALA A 16 4.17 -1.17 64.62
CA ALA A 16 4.91 -0.63 63.50
C ALA A 16 5.23 -1.78 62.53
N PRO A 17 5.02 -1.63 61.21
CA PRO A 17 5.56 -2.59 60.27
C PRO A 17 7.07 -2.65 60.49
N LYS A 18 7.55 -3.84 60.81
CA LYS A 18 8.98 -4.15 60.91
C LYS A 18 9.62 -3.70 59.60
N ASP A 19 10.68 -2.91 59.73
CA ASP A 19 11.62 -2.63 58.66
C ASP A 19 12.00 -3.97 58.03
N GLU A 20 11.47 -4.21 56.82
CA GLU A 20 11.98 -5.26 55.96
C GLU A 20 13.44 -4.91 55.71
N GLU A 21 14.26 -5.87 56.10
CA GLU A 21 15.68 -5.94 55.94
C GLU A 21 16.02 -5.53 54.50
N ASN A 22 16.50 -4.29 54.40
CA ASN A 22 17.01 -3.65 53.21
C ASN A 22 18.18 -4.50 52.75
N THR A 23 17.88 -5.51 51.93
CA THR A 23 18.87 -6.25 51.17
C THR A 23 19.53 -5.21 50.29
N GLY A 24 20.74 -4.82 50.69
CA GLY A 24 21.58 -3.91 49.96
C GLY A 24 21.94 -4.52 48.62
N GLU A 25 21.03 -4.42 47.66
CA GLU A 25 21.43 -4.25 46.28
C GLU A 25 22.29 -2.99 46.28
N ALA A 26 23.59 -3.20 46.15
CA ALA A 26 24.53 -2.13 45.88
C ALA A 26 23.91 -1.29 44.76
N LYS A 27 23.52 -0.04 45.07
CA LYS A 27 23.25 0.96 44.05
C LYS A 27 24.50 1.01 43.19
N LYS A 28 24.47 0.30 42.06
CA LYS A 28 25.44 0.44 40.98
C LYS A 28 25.58 1.94 40.80
N GLU A 29 26.79 2.47 40.96
CA GLU A 29 27.02 3.91 40.78
C GLU A 29 26.43 4.30 39.42
N ARG A 30 25.41 5.16 39.48
CA ARG A 30 24.67 5.56 38.28
C ARG A 30 25.67 6.28 37.39
N GLY A 31 25.96 5.70 36.23
CA GLY A 31 26.83 6.32 35.23
C GLY A 31 26.31 7.69 34.82
N GLU A 32 27.15 8.48 34.18
CA GLU A 32 26.75 9.78 33.64
C GLU A 32 25.67 9.59 32.55
N GLU A 33 24.67 10.49 32.55
CA GLU A 33 23.58 10.50 31.58
C GLU A 33 24.12 10.88 30.19
N ASP A 34 24.05 9.97 29.22
CA ASP A 34 24.42 10.27 27.83
C ASP A 34 23.18 10.58 27.00
N ARG A 35 22.84 11.87 26.94
CA ARG A 35 21.70 12.37 26.15
C ARG A 35 21.88 12.19 24.65
N SER A 36 23.12 12.07 24.16
CA SER A 36 23.38 11.88 22.73
C SER A 36 22.99 10.47 22.26
N ALA A 37 22.99 9.50 23.17
CA ALA A 37 22.62 8.11 22.94
C ALA A 37 21.13 7.80 23.19
N ARG A 38 20.27 8.83 23.31
CA ARG A 38 18.83 8.64 23.56
C ARG A 38 18.12 7.98 22.37
N ILE A 39 17.23 7.03 22.66
CA ILE A 39 16.31 6.41 21.70
C ILE A 39 14.89 6.95 21.98
N GLU A 40 14.23 7.45 20.95
CA GLU A 40 12.85 7.95 21.02
C GLU A 40 11.98 7.13 20.07
N ILE A 41 10.93 6.49 20.59
CA ILE A 41 9.98 5.71 19.80
C ILE A 41 8.60 6.34 19.96
N ARG A 42 8.10 6.95 18.88
CA ARG A 42 6.74 7.44 18.79
C ARG A 42 5.92 6.50 17.94
N TYR A 43 4.69 6.21 18.36
CA TYR A 43 3.71 5.58 17.48
C TYR A 43 2.36 6.28 17.54
N ASN A 44 1.55 6.06 16.50
CA ASN A 44 0.21 6.61 16.37
C ASN A 44 -0.73 5.62 15.68
N TYR A 45 -1.87 5.34 16.30
CA TYR A 45 -2.96 4.55 15.70
C TYR A 45 -3.90 5.45 14.86
N PRO A 46 -4.52 4.92 13.79
CA PRO A 46 -5.54 5.63 13.01
C PRO A 46 -6.71 6.15 13.86
N ALA A 47 -7.39 7.19 13.35
CA ALA A 47 -8.31 8.05 14.10
C ALA A 47 -9.58 7.38 14.66
N ASP A 48 -9.89 6.14 14.27
CA ASP A 48 -11.03 5.36 14.78
C ASP A 48 -10.79 4.75 16.17
N GLN A 49 -9.55 4.79 16.67
CA GLN A 49 -9.18 4.35 18.02
C GLN A 49 -8.76 5.51 18.94
N ALA A 50 -9.64 6.50 19.15
CA ALA A 50 -9.58 7.51 20.23
C ALA A 50 -8.17 7.82 20.80
N HIS A 51 -7.28 8.36 19.95
CA HIS A 51 -5.98 8.96 20.27
C HIS A 51 -5.03 8.18 21.20
N LYS A 52 -4.55 7.00 20.77
CA LYS A 52 -3.37 6.37 21.37
C LYS A 52 -2.10 6.70 20.60
N SER A 53 -1.61 7.93 20.77
CA SER A 53 -0.19 8.21 20.49
C SER A 53 0.59 8.11 21.79
N ARG A 54 1.75 7.45 21.75
CA ARG A 54 2.72 7.46 22.85
C ARG A 54 4.11 7.77 22.33
N LEU A 55 4.91 8.27 23.26
CA LEU A 55 6.35 8.45 23.12
C LEU A 55 7.01 7.60 24.20
N TYR A 56 7.89 6.70 23.79
CA TYR A 56 8.80 6.00 24.68
C TYR A 56 10.20 6.61 24.53
N GLU A 57 10.80 7.00 25.65
CA GLU A 57 12.13 7.61 25.67
C GLU A 57 13.05 6.73 26.50
N LEU A 58 14.08 6.16 25.86
CA LEU A 58 15.10 5.36 26.51
C LEU A 58 16.39 6.18 26.59
N THR A 59 16.92 6.33 27.80
CA THR A 59 18.13 7.12 28.06
C THR A 59 19.26 6.21 28.49
N LYS A 60 20.47 6.45 27.97
CA LYS A 60 21.66 5.66 28.29
C LYS A 60 22.35 6.19 29.54
N PHE A 61 22.72 5.28 30.45
CA PHE A 61 23.51 5.54 31.65
C PHE A 61 24.65 4.52 31.73
N GLY A 62 25.87 4.94 31.36
CA GLY A 62 26.99 4.02 31.21
C GLY A 62 26.69 2.94 30.15
N ASP A 63 26.68 1.66 30.54
CA ASP A 63 26.39 0.52 29.65
C ASP A 63 24.90 0.10 29.64
N LEU A 64 24.05 0.81 30.37
CA LEU A 64 22.63 0.47 30.56
C LEU A 64 21.72 1.48 29.86
N TYR A 65 20.51 1.05 29.54
CA TYR A 65 19.42 1.93 29.11
C TYR A 65 18.28 1.86 30.11
N GLU A 66 17.72 3.02 30.43
CA GLU A 66 16.57 3.14 31.33
C GLU A 66 15.33 3.64 30.59
N PHE A 67 14.17 3.08 30.92
CA PHE A 67 12.84 3.55 30.52
C PHE A 67 11.99 3.78 31.78
N ASN A 68 11.45 4.98 31.97
CA ASN A 68 10.67 5.35 33.16
C ASN A 68 11.35 5.01 34.51
N GLY A 69 12.69 5.06 34.56
CA GLY A 69 13.49 4.77 35.75
C GLY A 69 13.73 3.27 36.00
N TYR A 70 13.35 2.39 35.07
CA TYR A 70 13.63 0.96 35.12
C TYR A 70 14.69 0.59 34.06
N GLU A 71 15.63 -0.27 34.45
CA GLU A 71 16.61 -0.85 33.52
C GLU A 71 15.89 -1.70 32.46
N THR A 72 16.26 -1.51 31.20
CA THR A 72 15.73 -2.24 30.05
C THR A 72 16.71 -3.29 29.57
N ASN A 73 16.21 -4.35 28.94
CA ASN A 73 17.07 -5.39 28.41
C ASN A 73 17.94 -4.84 27.26
N LEU A 74 19.25 -4.96 27.41
CA LEU A 74 20.21 -4.45 26.42
C LEU A 74 20.15 -5.21 25.08
N ALA A 75 19.72 -6.48 25.08
CA ALA A 75 19.72 -7.31 23.88
C ALA A 75 18.73 -6.80 22.80
N PRO A 76 17.44 -6.53 23.09
CA PRO A 76 16.53 -5.88 22.15
C PRO A 76 17.03 -4.52 21.62
N ILE A 77 17.67 -3.71 22.47
CA ILE A 77 18.24 -2.41 22.07
C ILE A 77 19.38 -2.60 21.07
N THR A 78 20.31 -3.51 21.39
CA THR A 78 21.44 -3.83 20.51
C THR A 78 20.94 -4.37 19.17
N ALA A 79 19.89 -5.20 19.19
CA ALA A 79 19.25 -5.71 17.98
C ALA A 79 18.63 -4.57 17.14
N LEU A 80 17.94 -3.60 17.76
CA LEU A 80 17.37 -2.46 17.06
C LEU A 80 18.45 -1.58 16.43
N LEU A 81 19.52 -1.25 17.16
CA LEU A 81 20.65 -0.49 16.62
C LEU A 81 21.33 -1.21 15.45
N GLY A 82 21.53 -2.53 15.56
CA GLY A 82 22.10 -3.37 14.50
C GLY A 82 21.16 -3.63 13.32
N SER A 83 19.86 -3.35 13.46
CA SER A 83 18.86 -3.59 12.42
C SER A 83 18.88 -2.55 11.30
N VAL A 84 19.54 -1.41 11.50
CA VAL A 84 19.65 -0.32 10.50
C VAL A 84 20.71 -0.67 9.45
N THR A 85 20.46 -1.77 8.74
CA THR A 85 21.31 -2.38 7.71
C THR A 85 20.46 -2.71 6.48
N ASP A 86 21.08 -3.22 5.41
CA ASP A 86 20.40 -3.55 4.13
C ASP A 86 19.55 -2.39 3.56
N LEU A 87 20.03 -1.17 3.77
CA LEU A 87 19.37 0.05 3.33
C LEU A 87 19.55 0.24 1.82
N VAL A 88 18.45 0.39 1.11
CA VAL A 88 18.44 0.72 -0.31
C VAL A 88 18.25 2.23 -0.47
N PRO A 89 19.06 2.92 -1.29
CA PRO A 89 18.83 4.32 -1.66
C PRO A 89 17.37 4.57 -2.10
N SER A 90 16.78 5.68 -1.67
CA SER A 90 15.41 6.03 -2.08
C SER A 90 15.24 7.53 -2.37
N ASP A 91 14.39 7.80 -3.34
CA ASP A 91 13.95 9.12 -3.79
C ASP A 91 12.68 9.63 -3.07
N SER A 92 11.93 8.71 -2.48
CA SER A 92 10.60 8.92 -1.91
C SER A 92 10.35 7.97 -0.75
N MET A 93 9.44 8.36 0.13
CA MET A 93 8.97 7.52 1.21
C MET A 93 8.19 6.35 0.61
N LYS A 94 8.58 5.11 0.88
CA LYS A 94 7.82 3.95 0.42
C LYS A 94 6.68 3.65 1.38
N THR A 95 5.59 3.15 0.81
CA THR A 95 4.37 2.79 1.54
C THR A 95 3.95 1.37 1.19
N CYS A 96 3.21 0.75 2.10
CA CYS A 96 2.50 -0.49 1.84
C CYS A 96 1.05 -0.15 1.50
N GLN A 97 0.45 -0.86 0.54
CA GLN A 97 -0.99 -0.80 0.34
C GLN A 97 -1.67 -1.40 1.58
N ALA A 98 -2.36 -0.55 2.35
CA ALA A 98 -2.84 -0.89 3.68
C ALA A 98 -4.36 -0.73 3.81
N THR A 99 -5.00 -1.66 4.54
CA THR A 99 -6.31 -1.47 5.17
C THR A 99 -6.13 -0.71 6.49
N PRO A 100 -7.01 0.20 6.94
CA PRO A 100 -6.67 1.29 7.88
C PRO A 100 -6.54 0.93 9.39
N THR A 101 -5.84 -0.13 9.81
CA THR A 101 -5.99 -0.65 11.21
C THR A 101 -4.75 -0.78 12.10
N LYS A 102 -3.54 -0.34 11.68
CA LYS A 102 -2.28 -0.59 12.42
C LYS A 102 -1.50 0.70 12.75
N PRO A 103 -0.65 0.69 13.80
CA PRO A 103 0.09 1.87 14.22
C PRO A 103 1.18 2.23 13.21
N THR A 104 1.38 3.54 13.03
CA THR A 104 2.55 4.11 12.37
C THR A 104 3.62 4.40 13.41
N PHE A 105 4.89 4.28 13.04
CA PHE A 105 6.04 4.49 13.92
C PHE A 105 6.96 5.61 13.40
N SER A 106 7.51 6.38 14.32
CA SER A 106 8.60 7.33 14.10
C SER A 106 9.63 7.12 15.20
N ILE A 107 10.86 6.75 14.85
CA ILE A 107 11.92 6.38 15.78
C ILE A 107 13.15 7.23 15.51
N SER A 108 13.70 7.85 16.54
CA SER A 108 15.00 8.52 16.49
C SER A 108 15.99 7.71 17.32
N LEU A 109 17.09 7.23 16.71
CA LEU A 109 18.10 6.44 17.42
C LEU A 109 19.53 6.87 17.07
N PRO A 110 20.49 6.70 18.00
CA PRO A 110 21.90 7.00 17.73
C PRO A 110 22.49 5.94 16.79
N VAL A 111 23.22 6.36 15.77
CA VAL A 111 23.98 5.48 14.87
C VAL A 111 25.40 6.00 14.72
N GLU A 112 26.30 5.17 14.19
CA GLU A 112 27.62 5.65 13.77
C GLU A 112 27.47 6.80 12.76
N GLY A 113 28.08 7.95 13.07
CA GLY A 113 28.00 9.18 12.27
C GLY A 113 26.95 10.20 12.72
N GLY A 114 26.04 9.85 13.65
CA GLY A 114 25.04 10.79 14.16
C GLY A 114 23.75 10.11 14.63
N ARG A 115 22.62 10.54 14.08
CA ARG A 115 21.30 9.97 14.39
C ARG A 115 20.64 9.47 13.11
N ALA A 116 19.88 8.40 13.22
CA ALA A 116 18.99 7.93 12.18
C ALA A 116 17.54 8.16 12.61
N GLU A 117 16.74 8.70 11.70
CA GLU A 117 15.29 8.81 11.85
C GLU A 117 14.65 7.71 11.03
N LEU A 118 13.85 6.85 11.67
CA LEU A 118 13.17 5.73 11.05
C LEU A 118 11.67 6.00 11.08
N THR A 119 10.98 5.81 9.97
CA THR A 119 9.53 5.97 9.89
C THR A 119 8.93 4.77 9.19
N SER A 120 7.93 4.16 9.84
CA SER A 120 7.05 3.19 9.21
C SER A 120 5.64 3.73 9.21
N THR A 121 5.11 3.94 8.01
CA THR A 121 3.69 4.20 7.77
C THR A 121 2.97 2.92 7.34
N SER A 122 3.64 1.76 7.47
CA SER A 122 3.26 0.53 6.81
C SER A 122 2.48 -0.42 7.71
N GLN A 123 1.59 -1.17 7.07
CA GLN A 123 0.84 -2.28 7.67
C GLN A 123 1.18 -3.63 7.04
N CYS A 124 2.33 -3.73 6.39
CA CYS A 124 2.85 -4.97 5.85
C CYS A 124 3.68 -5.71 6.93
N LEU A 125 4.18 -6.90 6.58
CA LEU A 125 4.89 -7.80 7.48
C LEU A 125 6.03 -7.08 8.20
N GLU A 126 6.04 -7.17 9.53
CA GLU A 126 7.05 -6.51 10.38
C GLU A 126 7.17 -5.00 10.08
N TRP A 127 6.05 -4.39 9.67
CA TRP A 127 5.89 -2.97 9.37
C TRP A 127 6.87 -2.44 8.30
N ALA A 128 7.34 -3.27 7.38
CA ALA A 128 8.10 -2.82 6.21
C ALA A 128 7.18 -2.21 5.14
N PRO A 129 7.57 -1.20 4.35
CA PRO A 129 8.89 -0.61 4.32
C PRO A 129 9.15 0.27 5.54
N TRP A 130 10.42 0.30 5.95
CA TRP A 130 10.94 1.31 6.86
C TRP A 130 11.68 2.37 6.06
N ASN A 131 11.25 3.61 6.16
CA ASN A 131 11.93 4.75 5.58
C ASN A 131 12.96 5.26 6.58
N VAL A 132 14.21 5.41 6.15
CA VAL A 132 15.36 5.69 7.01
C VAL A 132 16.06 6.94 6.50
N VAL A 133 16.12 7.97 7.33
CA VAL A 133 16.91 9.18 7.08
C VAL A 133 18.19 9.07 7.88
N LYS A 134 19.32 9.02 7.18
CA LYS A 134 20.67 8.97 7.79
C LYS A 134 21.60 9.90 7.02
N ASP A 135 22.36 10.72 7.76
CA ASP A 135 23.29 11.71 7.18
C ASP A 135 22.62 12.67 6.19
N GLY A 136 21.37 13.04 6.46
CA GLY A 136 20.55 13.89 5.59
C GLY A 136 20.13 13.24 4.28
N LYS A 137 20.24 11.91 4.16
CA LYS A 137 19.87 11.16 2.94
C LYS A 137 18.76 10.15 3.23
N LEU A 138 17.89 9.94 2.25
CA LEU A 138 16.78 8.99 2.36
C LEU A 138 17.17 7.60 1.85
N TYR A 139 16.80 6.59 2.62
CA TYR A 139 16.90 5.19 2.31
C TYR A 139 15.59 4.47 2.67
N THR A 140 15.45 3.24 2.19
CA THR A 140 14.37 2.33 2.56
C THR A 140 14.91 0.96 2.90
N GLN A 141 14.36 0.33 3.93
CA GLN A 141 14.56 -1.08 4.24
C GLN A 141 13.28 -1.87 3.92
N LEU A 142 13.42 -2.90 3.09
CA LEU A 142 12.29 -3.68 2.58
C LEU A 142 12.10 -5.04 3.29
N ASN A 143 13.09 -5.51 4.05
CA ASN A 143 13.08 -6.84 4.67
C ASN A 143 12.46 -6.92 6.09
N GLY A 144 12.04 -5.78 6.63
CA GLY A 144 11.37 -5.67 7.93
C GLY A 144 12.28 -5.93 9.13
N ASN A 145 13.61 -5.94 8.97
CA ASN A 145 14.54 -6.20 10.07
C ASN A 145 14.36 -5.20 11.23
N ILE A 146 14.10 -3.93 10.94
CA ILE A 146 13.82 -2.91 11.96
C ILE A 146 12.57 -3.28 12.77
N GLY A 147 11.47 -3.65 12.12
CA GLY A 147 10.24 -4.04 12.82
C GLY A 147 10.41 -5.30 13.67
N LYS A 148 11.12 -6.32 13.14
CA LYS A 148 11.47 -7.54 13.88
C LYS A 148 12.29 -7.25 15.13
N ALA A 149 13.20 -6.27 15.07
CA ALA A 149 14.03 -5.88 16.20
C ALA A 149 13.30 -4.95 17.19
N LEU A 150 12.39 -4.12 16.69
CA LEU A 150 11.58 -3.20 17.49
C LEU A 150 10.58 -3.94 18.38
N TYR A 151 9.90 -4.96 17.87
CA TYR A 151 8.81 -5.60 18.60
C TYR A 151 9.24 -6.22 19.95
N PRO A 152 10.36 -6.97 20.06
CA PRO A 152 10.87 -7.42 21.35
C PRO A 152 11.17 -6.29 22.34
N LEU A 153 11.63 -5.13 21.86
CA LEU A 153 11.86 -3.96 22.73
C LEU A 153 10.53 -3.38 23.24
N LEU A 154 9.52 -3.28 22.37
CA LEU A 154 8.18 -2.81 22.76
C LEU A 154 7.54 -3.74 23.81
N MET A 155 7.74 -5.04 23.66
CA MET A 155 7.33 -6.07 24.63
C MET A 155 8.06 -5.96 25.97
N ASP A 156 9.34 -5.57 25.96
CA ASP A 156 10.14 -5.36 27.17
C ASP A 156 9.67 -4.13 27.96
N ILE A 157 9.44 -3.01 27.26
CA ILE A 157 9.12 -1.73 27.92
C ILE A 157 7.62 -1.54 28.23
N ALA A 158 6.72 -2.18 27.48
CA ALA A 158 5.28 -2.01 27.61
C ALA A 158 4.50 -3.31 27.27
N PRO A 159 4.73 -4.42 27.97
CA PRO A 159 4.18 -5.74 27.63
C PRO A 159 2.65 -5.75 27.52
N ALA A 160 1.95 -5.11 28.45
CA ALA A 160 0.49 -5.05 28.45
C ALA A 160 -0.13 -4.40 27.19
N GLU A 161 0.65 -3.59 26.47
CA GLU A 161 0.22 -2.95 25.22
C GLU A 161 0.55 -3.79 23.99
N TRP A 162 1.65 -4.54 24.01
CA TRP A 162 2.21 -5.22 22.83
C TRP A 162 2.07 -6.75 22.84
N GLU A 163 1.61 -7.38 23.93
CA GLU A 163 1.52 -8.85 24.13
C GLU A 163 0.63 -9.61 23.14
N LYS A 164 -0.28 -8.92 22.46
CA LYS A 164 -1.03 -9.52 21.35
C LYS A 164 -0.14 -9.51 20.12
N ASP A 165 -0.01 -10.63 19.41
CA ASP A 165 0.69 -10.67 18.12
C ASP A 165 -0.06 -9.74 17.14
N THR A 166 0.37 -8.48 17.16
CA THR A 166 -0.19 -7.37 16.40
C THR A 166 0.50 -7.22 15.07
N ARG A 167 1.52 -8.06 14.81
CA ARG A 167 2.34 -8.02 13.61
C ARG A 167 1.46 -8.16 12.39
N PRO A 168 1.56 -7.23 11.44
CA PRO A 168 0.78 -7.33 10.24
C PRO A 168 1.22 -8.55 9.41
N LYS A 169 0.33 -9.01 8.54
CA LYS A 169 0.64 -10.07 7.58
C LYS A 169 1.47 -9.51 6.43
N ALA A 170 2.03 -10.42 5.63
CA ALA A 170 2.60 -10.05 4.34
C ALA A 170 1.62 -9.21 3.51
N GLY A 171 2.15 -8.16 2.89
CA GLY A 171 1.40 -7.27 2.03
C GLY A 171 2.22 -6.80 0.84
N VAL A 172 1.68 -5.83 0.11
CA VAL A 172 2.25 -5.32 -1.13
C VAL A 172 2.84 -3.92 -0.89
N ILE A 173 4.14 -3.79 -1.14
CA ILE A 173 4.88 -2.53 -1.02
C ILE A 173 4.96 -1.86 -2.38
N ASP A 174 4.59 -0.58 -2.44
CA ASP A 174 4.82 0.26 -3.61
C ASP A 174 6.27 0.78 -3.59
N LEU A 175 7.05 0.39 -4.59
CA LEU A 175 8.48 0.72 -4.73
C LEU A 175 8.72 1.94 -5.64
N ALA A 176 7.75 2.30 -6.48
CA ALA A 176 7.86 3.42 -7.43
C ALA A 176 6.99 4.63 -7.08
N GLY A 177 6.24 4.57 -5.97
CA GLY A 177 5.31 5.61 -5.56
C GLY A 177 5.37 5.86 -4.07
N GLY A 178 5.22 7.14 -3.70
CA GLY A 178 5.08 7.58 -2.32
C GLY A 178 5.38 9.08 -2.16
N GLU A 179 5.36 9.55 -0.91
CA GLU A 179 5.58 10.96 -0.61
C GLU A 179 7.02 11.38 -0.91
N LYS A 180 7.20 12.61 -1.41
CA LYS A 180 8.54 13.16 -1.58
C LYS A 180 9.24 13.26 -0.23
N ALA A 181 10.55 13.05 -0.24
CA ALA A 181 11.38 13.34 0.92
C ALA A 181 11.12 14.78 1.41
N ALA A 182 11.05 14.96 2.72
CA ALA A 182 10.87 16.27 3.32
C ALA A 182 11.99 17.24 2.91
N GLU A 183 11.71 18.54 2.94
CA GLU A 183 12.67 19.59 2.60
C GLU A 183 13.94 19.47 3.46
N GLY A 184 15.11 19.58 2.82
CA GLY A 184 16.42 19.39 3.48
C GLY A 184 16.94 17.96 3.49
N ILE A 185 16.12 16.96 3.13
CA ILE A 185 16.58 15.58 2.91
C ILE A 185 17.02 15.42 1.45
N THR A 186 18.23 14.92 1.25
CA THR A 186 18.75 14.57 -0.07
C THR A 186 18.20 13.21 -0.49
N ALA A 187 17.24 13.22 -1.41
CA ALA A 187 16.81 12.04 -2.14
C ALA A 187 18.01 11.37 -2.82
N GLN A 188 18.15 10.06 -2.67
CA GLN A 188 19.14 9.30 -3.42
C GLN A 188 18.48 8.64 -4.62
N ALA A 189 19.21 8.53 -5.73
CA ALA A 189 18.73 7.80 -6.88
C ALA A 189 18.48 6.34 -6.49
N SER A 190 17.21 5.92 -6.53
CA SER A 190 16.84 4.54 -6.23
C SER A 190 17.28 3.62 -7.38
N PRO A 191 17.67 2.36 -7.11
CA PRO A 191 17.77 1.33 -8.16
C PRO A 191 16.50 1.21 -8.99
N THR A 192 15.33 1.53 -8.42
CA THR A 192 14.04 1.52 -9.12
C THR A 192 13.87 2.68 -10.11
N GLU A 193 14.49 3.83 -9.88
CA GLU A 193 14.49 4.95 -10.85
C GLU A 193 15.34 4.66 -12.08
N ALA A 194 16.39 3.83 -11.93
CA ALA A 194 17.17 3.35 -13.07
C ALA A 194 16.33 2.51 -14.04
N TRP A 195 15.19 1.98 -13.60
CA TRP A 195 14.35 1.14 -14.45
C TRP A 195 13.55 1.94 -15.47
N LEU A 196 13.12 3.18 -15.17
CA LEU A 196 12.32 3.93 -16.13
C LEU A 196 13.07 4.19 -17.46
N PRO A 197 14.35 4.61 -17.47
CA PRO A 197 15.15 4.66 -18.69
C PRO A 197 15.35 3.29 -19.35
N MET A 198 15.52 2.21 -18.59
CA MET A 198 15.70 0.86 -19.13
C MET A 198 14.43 0.36 -19.84
N VAL A 199 13.27 0.56 -19.22
CA VAL A 199 11.94 0.27 -19.75
C VAL A 199 11.71 1.11 -21.02
N ASN A 200 11.95 2.42 -20.98
CA ASN A 200 11.79 3.29 -22.15
C ASN A 200 12.76 2.98 -23.30
N ASN A 201 13.89 2.33 -23.02
CA ASN A 201 14.86 1.91 -24.03
C ASN A 201 14.69 0.46 -24.47
N ASN A 202 13.78 -0.30 -23.86
CA ASN A 202 13.50 -1.68 -24.23
C ASN A 202 12.99 -1.73 -25.69
N PRO A 203 13.65 -2.50 -26.59
CA PRO A 203 13.26 -2.55 -28.00
C PRO A 203 11.81 -3.00 -28.23
N ALA A 204 11.31 -3.89 -27.38
CA ALA A 204 9.98 -4.40 -27.51
C ALA A 204 8.95 -3.33 -27.07
N ILE A 205 9.22 -2.55 -26.01
CA ILE A 205 8.35 -1.41 -25.63
C ILE A 205 8.32 -0.35 -26.73
N LYS A 206 9.47 -0.04 -27.35
CA LYS A 206 9.53 0.86 -28.51
C LYS A 206 8.76 0.31 -29.72
N ALA A 207 8.86 -1.00 -29.98
CA ALA A 207 8.11 -1.64 -31.06
C ALA A 207 6.59 -1.57 -30.83
N ALA A 208 6.16 -1.65 -29.57
CA ALA A 208 4.76 -1.60 -29.18
C ALA A 208 4.13 -0.21 -29.27
N PHE A 209 4.80 0.79 -28.70
CA PHE A 209 4.21 2.11 -28.45
C PHE A 209 4.84 3.22 -29.30
N GLY A 210 5.85 2.90 -30.12
CA GLY A 210 6.58 3.85 -30.94
C GLY A 210 7.45 4.79 -30.09
N ASP A 211 7.41 6.08 -30.41
CA ASP A 211 8.14 7.13 -29.68
C ASP A 211 7.47 7.55 -28.36
N ARG A 212 6.32 6.96 -28.00
CA ARG A 212 5.66 7.24 -26.72
C ARG A 212 6.52 6.73 -25.58
N LYS A 213 6.63 7.53 -24.52
CA LYS A 213 7.42 7.22 -23.33
C LYS A 213 6.52 6.76 -22.20
N VAL A 214 6.94 5.73 -21.49
CA VAL A 214 6.41 5.37 -20.18
C VAL A 214 6.59 6.59 -19.27
N ASN A 215 5.47 7.07 -18.74
CA ASN A 215 5.43 8.27 -17.90
C ASN A 215 5.53 7.91 -16.42
N LYS A 216 5.08 6.71 -16.06
CA LYS A 216 5.09 6.23 -14.68
C LYS A 216 5.34 4.72 -14.67
N LEU A 217 6.23 4.29 -13.79
CA LEU A 217 6.45 2.89 -13.49
C LEU A 217 5.78 2.60 -12.15
N LEU A 218 5.08 1.47 -12.03
CA LEU A 218 4.34 1.04 -10.87
C LEU A 218 4.98 -0.25 -10.38
N LEU A 219 5.97 -0.12 -9.52
CA LEU A 219 6.75 -1.25 -9.05
C LEU A 219 6.21 -1.70 -7.72
N LYS A 220 5.92 -2.99 -7.62
CA LYS A 220 5.30 -3.58 -6.44
C LYS A 220 6.10 -4.80 -5.99
N CYS A 221 6.27 -4.91 -4.68
CA CYS A 221 6.83 -6.09 -4.04
C CYS A 221 5.78 -6.76 -3.17
N ASN A 222 5.52 -8.04 -3.42
CA ASN A 222 4.72 -8.86 -2.51
C ASN A 222 5.66 -9.54 -1.51
N GLN A 223 5.66 -9.07 -0.26
CA GLN A 223 6.53 -9.62 0.78
C GLN A 223 6.20 -11.06 1.18
N GLY A 224 5.02 -11.56 0.82
CA GLY A 224 4.65 -12.96 1.00
C GLY A 224 5.35 -13.88 -0.01
N VAL A 225 5.82 -13.32 -1.12
CA VAL A 225 6.56 -14.02 -2.17
C VAL A 225 8.07 -13.82 -1.99
N ASP A 226 8.51 -12.56 -1.83
CA ASP A 226 9.91 -12.23 -1.58
C ASP A 226 10.04 -11.19 -0.45
N PRO A 227 10.51 -11.60 0.74
CA PRO A 227 10.71 -10.69 1.86
C PRO A 227 11.71 -9.56 1.59
N ASN A 228 12.65 -9.73 0.65
CA ASN A 228 13.68 -8.74 0.34
C ASN A 228 13.39 -7.93 -0.92
N CYS A 229 12.25 -8.19 -1.58
CA CYS A 229 11.84 -7.48 -2.79
C CYS A 229 12.90 -7.50 -3.92
N LYS A 230 13.61 -8.63 -4.08
CA LYS A 230 14.49 -8.86 -5.23
C LYS A 230 13.68 -9.25 -6.46
N ALA A 231 12.63 -10.04 -6.27
CA ALA A 231 11.59 -10.26 -7.27
C ALA A 231 10.58 -9.11 -7.21
N VAL A 232 10.46 -8.35 -8.30
CA VAL A 232 9.56 -7.20 -8.37
C VAL A 232 8.53 -7.40 -9.47
N ALA A 233 7.26 -7.31 -9.10
CA ALA A 233 6.19 -7.23 -10.07
C ALA A 233 6.08 -5.77 -10.53
N GLY A 234 6.25 -5.56 -11.84
CA GLY A 234 6.14 -4.24 -12.44
C GLY A 234 4.80 -4.06 -13.17
N GLY A 235 4.24 -2.87 -13.08
CA GLY A 235 3.35 -2.31 -14.08
C GLY A 235 4.00 -1.08 -14.69
N ALA A 236 3.72 -0.79 -15.96
CA ALA A 236 4.08 0.48 -16.59
C ALA A 236 2.83 1.20 -17.03
N GLU A 237 2.86 2.52 -16.93
CA GLU A 237 1.79 3.41 -17.33
C GLU A 237 2.31 4.39 -18.40
N ILE A 238 1.65 4.38 -19.55
CA ILE A 238 1.98 5.18 -20.72
C ILE A 238 0.79 6.07 -21.08
N GLU A 239 1.02 7.36 -21.30
CA GLU A 239 -0.04 8.23 -21.82
C GLU A 239 -0.22 7.94 -23.31
N LEU A 240 -1.42 7.50 -23.69
CA LEU A 240 -1.77 7.20 -25.07
C LEU A 240 -2.20 8.47 -25.80
N GLU A 241 -3.05 9.25 -25.13
CA GLU A 241 -3.57 10.57 -25.52
C GLU A 241 -3.74 11.42 -24.26
N LYS A 242 -3.90 12.74 -24.41
CA LYS A 242 -3.97 13.66 -23.26
C LYS A 242 -5.07 13.22 -22.28
N GLY A 243 -4.69 12.86 -21.06
CA GLY A 243 -5.62 12.42 -20.02
C GLY A 243 -6.07 10.95 -20.11
N PHE A 244 -5.48 10.15 -21.01
CA PHE A 244 -5.69 8.71 -21.10
C PHE A 244 -4.37 7.96 -20.92
N PHE A 245 -4.31 7.11 -19.90
CA PHE A 245 -3.12 6.39 -19.48
C PHE A 245 -3.34 4.89 -19.60
N MET A 246 -2.59 4.19 -20.44
CA MET A 246 -2.64 2.73 -20.48
C MET A 246 -1.70 2.12 -19.47
N ARG A 247 -2.23 1.21 -18.66
CA ARG A 247 -1.45 0.38 -17.75
C ARG A 247 -1.29 -1.01 -18.31
N PHE A 248 -0.06 -1.52 -18.28
CA PHE A 248 0.26 -2.88 -18.69
C PHE A 248 1.26 -3.52 -17.72
N PRO A 249 1.17 -4.84 -17.50
CA PRO A 249 2.16 -5.54 -16.69
C PRO A 249 3.50 -5.55 -17.42
N VAL A 250 4.57 -5.37 -16.66
CA VAL A 250 5.95 -5.49 -17.13
C VAL A 250 6.66 -6.47 -16.21
N GLU A 251 7.16 -7.55 -16.77
CA GLU A 251 8.05 -8.45 -16.05
C GLU A 251 9.43 -7.80 -15.96
N ILE A 252 9.90 -7.54 -14.75
CA ILE A 252 11.23 -6.99 -14.50
C ILE A 252 12.01 -8.09 -13.78
N ASP A 253 13.08 -8.57 -14.40
CA ASP A 253 13.95 -9.56 -13.78
C ASP A 253 14.83 -8.95 -12.67
N GLU A 254 15.56 -9.80 -11.95
CA GLU A 254 16.46 -9.39 -10.86
C GLU A 254 17.57 -8.43 -11.32
N THR A 255 17.83 -8.34 -12.62
CA THR A 255 18.81 -7.43 -13.22
C THR A 255 18.21 -6.07 -13.61
N GLY A 256 16.90 -5.89 -13.42
CA GLY A 256 16.16 -4.70 -13.80
C GLY A 256 15.80 -4.66 -15.29
N VAL A 257 15.98 -5.76 -16.02
CA VAL A 257 15.66 -5.83 -17.44
C VAL A 257 14.22 -6.27 -17.61
N ALA A 258 13.46 -5.48 -18.37
CA ALA A 258 12.11 -5.86 -18.75
C ALA A 258 12.18 -7.07 -19.73
N SER A 259 11.79 -8.25 -19.26
CA SER A 259 11.94 -9.53 -19.99
C SER A 259 10.72 -9.92 -20.82
N GLY A 260 9.55 -9.33 -20.52
CA GLY A 260 8.31 -9.65 -21.21
C GLY A 260 7.21 -8.62 -20.95
N PHE A 261 6.36 -8.42 -21.96
CA PHE A 261 5.06 -7.79 -21.82
C PHE A 261 4.10 -8.41 -22.84
N THR A 262 2.83 -8.51 -22.47
CA THR A 262 1.79 -8.96 -23.40
C THR A 262 1.12 -7.74 -23.99
N LEU A 263 1.30 -7.51 -25.29
CA LEU A 263 0.58 -6.44 -25.97
C LEU A 263 -0.87 -6.81 -26.21
N PRO A 264 -1.77 -5.86 -25.99
CA PRO A 264 -3.12 -5.98 -26.52
C PRO A 264 -3.08 -5.95 -28.06
N LYS A 265 -3.78 -6.87 -28.72
CA LYS A 265 -3.82 -6.98 -30.20
C LYS A 265 -4.71 -5.92 -30.85
N ASP A 266 -5.65 -5.34 -30.09
CA ASP A 266 -6.68 -4.44 -30.61
C ASP A 266 -6.46 -2.93 -30.31
N MET A 267 -5.20 -2.51 -30.11
CA MET A 267 -4.87 -1.11 -29.75
C MET A 267 -5.38 -0.04 -30.72
N SER A 268 -5.51 -0.36 -32.02
CA SER A 268 -6.07 0.59 -32.99
C SER A 268 -7.53 0.91 -32.69
N LYS A 269 -8.32 -0.07 -32.23
CA LYS A 269 -9.73 0.12 -31.87
C LYS A 269 -9.88 0.87 -30.55
N VAL A 270 -9.01 0.59 -29.58
CA VAL A 270 -8.92 1.35 -28.32
C VAL A 270 -8.67 2.84 -28.60
N ASN A 271 -7.76 3.16 -29.54
CA ASN A 271 -7.49 4.54 -29.95
C ASN A 271 -8.69 5.23 -30.60
N VAL A 272 -9.51 4.49 -31.37
CA VAL A 272 -10.76 5.03 -31.92
C VAL A 272 -11.76 5.28 -30.79
N PHE A 273 -11.93 4.32 -29.88
CA PHE A 273 -12.85 4.44 -28.76
C PHE A 273 -12.50 5.59 -27.80
N MET A 274 -11.22 5.85 -27.53
CA MET A 274 -10.78 7.00 -26.72
C MET A 274 -11.23 8.35 -27.29
N LYS A 275 -11.46 8.44 -28.60
CA LYS A 275 -11.95 9.66 -29.29
C LYS A 275 -13.47 9.74 -29.37
N SER A 276 -14.16 8.70 -28.92
CA SER A 276 -15.62 8.72 -28.87
C SER A 276 -16.12 9.78 -27.88
N LYS A 277 -17.35 10.24 -28.10
CA LYS A 277 -18.03 11.18 -27.17
C LYS A 277 -18.12 10.61 -25.76
N LEU A 278 -18.32 9.29 -25.66
CA LEU A 278 -18.45 8.58 -24.39
C LEU A 278 -17.15 8.60 -23.58
N ALA A 279 -16.03 8.21 -24.20
CA ALA A 279 -14.73 8.22 -23.53
C ALA A 279 -14.30 9.65 -23.16
N THR A 280 -14.56 10.62 -24.04
CA THR A 280 -14.29 12.04 -23.78
C THR A 280 -15.08 12.55 -22.57
N ALA A 281 -16.38 12.24 -22.49
CA ALA A 281 -17.21 12.63 -21.36
C ALA A 281 -16.75 11.99 -20.05
N LEU A 282 -16.31 10.72 -20.07
CA LEU A 282 -15.73 10.08 -18.88
C LEU A 282 -14.43 10.79 -18.46
N ALA A 283 -13.56 11.14 -19.41
CA ALA A 283 -12.32 11.86 -19.13
C ALA A 283 -12.54 13.27 -18.57
N GLU A 284 -13.59 13.97 -19.00
CA GLU A 284 -13.97 15.28 -18.45
C GLU A 284 -14.45 15.20 -16.98
N LEU A 285 -14.99 14.04 -16.57
CA LEU A 285 -15.39 13.78 -15.18
C LEU A 285 -14.23 13.31 -14.30
N ALA A 286 -13.10 12.92 -14.89
CA ALA A 286 -11.96 12.39 -14.17
C ALA A 286 -10.94 13.49 -13.89
N ASP A 287 -10.81 13.89 -12.62
CA ASP A 287 -9.89 14.95 -12.19
C ASP A 287 -8.42 14.67 -12.57
N ASN A 288 -8.02 13.39 -12.58
CA ASN A 288 -6.66 12.95 -12.90
C ASN A 288 -6.55 12.11 -14.19
N GLY A 289 -7.59 12.10 -15.01
CA GLY A 289 -7.65 11.33 -16.26
C GLY A 289 -8.10 9.87 -16.09
N ILE A 290 -8.06 9.13 -17.19
CA ILE A 290 -8.57 7.77 -17.31
C ILE A 290 -7.43 6.77 -17.44
N VAL A 291 -7.42 5.75 -16.58
CA VAL A 291 -6.54 4.59 -16.73
C VAL A 291 -7.24 3.51 -17.56
N VAL A 292 -6.58 3.09 -18.63
CA VAL A 292 -6.99 2.00 -19.53
C VAL A 292 -6.23 0.73 -19.14
N ASN A 293 -6.92 -0.25 -18.57
CA ASN A 293 -6.36 -1.55 -18.21
C ASN A 293 -6.73 -2.61 -19.24
N HIS A 294 -5.74 -3.36 -19.74
CA HIS A 294 -5.98 -4.52 -20.59
C HIS A 294 -6.30 -5.75 -19.75
N LEU A 295 -7.43 -6.40 -20.03
CA LEU A 295 -7.89 -7.61 -19.36
C LEU A 295 -7.73 -8.79 -20.33
N ALA A 296 -6.62 -9.52 -20.20
CA ALA A 296 -6.26 -10.60 -21.11
C ALA A 296 -7.11 -11.89 -20.94
N GLN A 297 -7.91 -12.00 -19.87
CA GLN A 297 -8.69 -13.21 -19.52
C GLN A 297 -10.15 -12.91 -19.18
N GLY A 298 -10.82 -12.05 -19.95
CA GLY A 298 -12.25 -11.87 -19.79
C GLY A 298 -13.06 -13.12 -20.20
N PRO A 299 -14.30 -13.31 -19.72
CA PRO A 299 -15.11 -14.49 -20.03
C PRO A 299 -15.51 -14.47 -21.51
N CYS A 300 -14.77 -15.23 -22.32
CA CYS A 300 -15.07 -15.43 -23.73
C CYS A 300 -16.52 -15.83 -23.96
N ASP A 301 -17.11 -16.62 -23.07
CA ASP A 301 -18.48 -17.13 -23.21
C ASP A 301 -19.52 -16.01 -23.29
N ALA A 302 -19.37 -14.94 -22.50
CA ALA A 302 -20.28 -13.79 -22.53
C ALA A 302 -20.13 -12.99 -23.84
N VAL A 303 -18.89 -12.82 -24.31
CA VAL A 303 -18.57 -12.13 -25.57
C VAL A 303 -19.14 -12.91 -26.76
N VAL A 304 -18.92 -14.22 -26.80
CA VAL A 304 -19.43 -15.13 -27.83
C VAL A 304 -20.96 -15.14 -27.84
N ALA A 305 -21.61 -15.15 -26.67
CA ALA A 305 -23.06 -15.10 -26.56
C ALA A 305 -23.66 -13.76 -27.04
N ALA A 306 -22.96 -12.65 -26.82
CA ALA A 306 -23.40 -11.32 -27.25
C ALA A 306 -23.14 -11.03 -28.73
N ALA A 307 -22.13 -11.67 -29.33
CA ALA A 307 -21.65 -11.36 -30.69
C ALA A 307 -22.70 -11.35 -31.81
N PRO A 308 -23.72 -12.26 -31.85
CA PRO A 308 -24.74 -12.23 -32.89
C PRO A 308 -25.55 -10.93 -32.97
N LYS A 309 -25.53 -10.10 -31.91
CA LYS A 309 -26.26 -8.83 -31.85
C LYS A 309 -25.43 -7.63 -32.31
N TYR A 310 -24.11 -7.68 -32.15
CA TYR A 310 -23.21 -6.53 -32.32
C TYR A 310 -22.23 -6.68 -33.48
N THR A 311 -22.09 -7.89 -34.01
CA THR A 311 -21.24 -8.15 -35.18
C THR A 311 -22.08 -8.20 -36.46
N ALA A 312 -21.48 -7.81 -37.58
CA ALA A 312 -22.12 -7.96 -38.88
C ALA A 312 -22.45 -9.43 -39.16
N ALA A 313 -23.60 -9.68 -39.80
CA ALA A 313 -24.01 -11.02 -40.19
C ALA A 313 -22.91 -11.71 -41.02
N GLY A 314 -22.37 -12.83 -40.50
CA GLY A 314 -21.28 -13.58 -41.12
C GLY A 314 -19.93 -13.54 -40.37
N THR A 315 -19.85 -12.84 -39.23
CA THR A 315 -18.68 -12.91 -38.34
C THR A 315 -18.65 -14.26 -37.63
N ASP A 316 -17.59 -15.04 -37.85
CA ASP A 316 -17.42 -16.35 -37.21
C ASP A 316 -17.11 -16.17 -35.72
N ALA A 317 -17.95 -16.76 -34.86
CA ALA A 317 -17.76 -16.74 -33.41
C ALA A 317 -16.38 -17.27 -32.98
N ALA A 318 -15.78 -18.17 -33.77
CA ALA A 318 -14.44 -18.70 -33.53
C ALA A 318 -13.31 -17.68 -33.79
N THR A 319 -13.61 -16.55 -34.43
CA THR A 319 -12.63 -15.50 -34.75
C THR A 319 -12.69 -14.28 -33.82
N LEU A 320 -13.61 -14.29 -32.85
CA LEU A 320 -13.77 -13.18 -31.91
C LEU A 320 -12.64 -13.14 -30.89
N SER A 321 -12.00 -11.98 -30.78
CA SER A 321 -11.09 -11.67 -29.68
C SER A 321 -11.89 -11.50 -28.38
N CYS A 322 -11.41 -12.12 -27.31
CA CYS A 322 -11.95 -11.91 -25.96
C CYS A 322 -11.17 -10.83 -25.18
N GLU A 323 -10.29 -10.07 -25.85
CA GLU A 323 -9.61 -8.95 -25.24
C GLU A 323 -10.63 -7.90 -24.79
N GLN A 324 -10.41 -7.32 -23.61
CA GLN A 324 -11.26 -6.29 -23.03
C GLN A 324 -10.39 -5.18 -22.45
N PHE A 325 -10.91 -3.95 -22.45
CA PHE A 325 -10.23 -2.78 -21.95
C PHE A 325 -11.10 -2.03 -20.95
N ALA A 326 -10.67 -1.97 -19.69
CA ALA A 326 -11.37 -1.23 -18.66
C ALA A 326 -10.83 0.20 -18.57
N PHE A 327 -11.70 1.19 -18.74
CA PHE A 327 -11.47 2.62 -18.61
C PHE A 327 -11.95 3.07 -17.23
N VAL A 328 -11.01 3.43 -16.37
CA VAL A 328 -11.23 3.73 -14.95
C VAL A 328 -10.79 5.17 -14.66
N ALA A 329 -11.68 6.00 -14.15
CA ALA A 329 -11.36 7.38 -13.76
C ALA A 329 -10.54 7.44 -12.46
N GLN A 330 -9.59 8.38 -12.38
CA GLN A 330 -8.81 8.67 -11.17
C GLN A 330 -9.23 9.98 -10.48
N PRO A 331 -9.04 10.12 -9.14
CA PRO A 331 -8.37 9.19 -8.22
C PRO A 331 -9.28 8.05 -7.69
N PHE A 332 -8.66 6.98 -7.20
CA PHE A 332 -9.33 5.85 -6.53
C PHE A 332 -9.85 6.21 -5.12
N GLU A 333 -9.45 7.37 -4.58
CA GLU A 333 -9.59 7.75 -3.17
C GLU A 333 -10.94 8.40 -2.80
N THR A 334 -11.97 8.28 -3.64
CA THR A 334 -13.31 8.74 -3.28
C THR A 334 -14.19 7.56 -2.87
N ASP A 335 -14.96 7.71 -1.78
CA ASP A 335 -15.98 6.74 -1.33
C ASP A 335 -16.99 6.36 -2.44
N VAL A 336 -17.01 7.13 -3.53
CA VAL A 336 -17.75 6.88 -4.77
C VAL A 336 -16.75 6.45 -5.85
N ILE A 337 -16.74 5.17 -6.19
CA ILE A 337 -16.00 4.65 -7.35
C ILE A 337 -16.78 5.07 -8.61
N PRO A 338 -16.20 5.85 -9.53
CA PRO A 338 -16.86 6.19 -10.78
C PRO A 338 -17.16 4.91 -11.59
N PRO A 339 -18.31 4.81 -12.29
CA PRO A 339 -18.59 3.68 -13.17
C PRO A 339 -17.45 3.55 -14.19
N SER A 340 -16.88 2.34 -14.28
CA SER A 340 -15.85 2.03 -15.26
C SER A 340 -16.48 1.54 -16.55
N LEU A 341 -15.91 1.93 -17.70
CA LEU A 341 -16.33 1.42 -19.00
C LEU A 341 -15.45 0.22 -19.38
N VAL A 342 -16.04 -0.89 -19.75
CA VAL A 342 -15.34 -2.06 -20.31
C VAL A 342 -15.61 -2.09 -21.81
N PHE A 343 -14.60 -1.79 -22.61
CA PHE A 343 -14.67 -1.84 -24.07
C PHE A 343 -14.28 -3.22 -24.60
N PHE A 344 -15.08 -3.72 -25.53
CA PHE A 344 -14.92 -5.01 -26.22
C PHE A 344 -14.62 -4.73 -27.69
N PRO A 345 -13.34 -4.71 -28.11
CA PRO A 345 -12.97 -4.34 -29.47
C PRO A 345 -13.54 -5.27 -30.55
N SER A 346 -13.73 -6.55 -30.24
CA SER A 346 -14.32 -7.53 -31.17
C SER A 346 -15.80 -7.28 -31.43
N LEU A 347 -16.49 -6.60 -30.51
CA LEU A 347 -17.92 -6.28 -30.59
C LEU A 347 -18.17 -4.82 -30.97
N ASP A 348 -17.14 -3.97 -30.93
CA ASP A 348 -17.26 -2.51 -31.02
C ASP A 348 -18.31 -1.94 -30.04
N ALA A 349 -18.28 -2.46 -28.82
CA ALA A 349 -19.26 -2.17 -27.79
C ALA A 349 -18.57 -1.87 -26.45
N ALA A 350 -19.16 -0.99 -25.66
CA ALA A 350 -18.71 -0.69 -24.30
C ALA A 350 -19.81 -1.01 -23.28
N TRP A 351 -19.42 -1.64 -22.17
CA TRP A 351 -20.32 -1.98 -21.07
C TRP A 351 -19.95 -1.16 -19.83
N ILE A 352 -20.91 -0.91 -18.94
CA ILE A 352 -20.65 -0.23 -17.67
C ILE A 352 -20.53 -1.23 -16.53
N ALA A 353 -19.51 -1.03 -15.70
CA ALA A 353 -19.17 -1.88 -14.57
C ALA A 353 -18.77 -1.08 -13.32
N ASN A 354 -19.07 -1.62 -12.14
CA ASN A 354 -18.45 -1.17 -10.88
C ASN A 354 -17.11 -1.91 -10.72
N VAL A 355 -16.01 -1.18 -10.52
CA VAL A 355 -14.66 -1.77 -10.37
C VAL A 355 -14.12 -1.44 -8.98
N THR A 356 -13.90 -2.44 -8.12
CA THR A 356 -13.30 -2.22 -6.80
C THR A 356 -11.78 -2.35 -6.82
N GLU A 357 -11.12 -1.66 -5.88
CA GLU A 357 -9.66 -1.43 -5.79
C GLU A 357 -8.78 -2.70 -5.79
N ASP A 358 -9.32 -3.86 -5.43
CA ASP A 358 -8.56 -5.07 -5.07
C ASP A 358 -8.92 -6.32 -5.89
N THR A 359 -9.59 -6.15 -7.04
CA THR A 359 -10.05 -7.31 -7.81
C THR A 359 -8.97 -7.83 -8.77
N ASP A 360 -8.34 -8.93 -8.37
CA ASP A 360 -7.92 -9.98 -9.30
C ASP A 360 -9.05 -10.17 -10.35
N MET A 361 -8.65 -10.29 -11.61
CA MET A 361 -9.44 -10.09 -12.84
C MET A 361 -10.62 -11.06 -13.09
N THR A 362 -11.38 -11.46 -12.08
CA THR A 362 -12.63 -12.22 -12.21
C THR A 362 -13.80 -11.23 -12.19
N PHE A 363 -14.13 -10.70 -13.37
CA PHE A 363 -14.80 -9.41 -13.57
C PHE A 363 -16.34 -9.43 -13.62
N PHE A 364 -17.03 -10.56 -13.44
CA PHE A 364 -18.44 -10.68 -13.89
C PHE A 364 -19.49 -11.13 -12.89
N ASP A 365 -19.13 -11.44 -11.64
CA ASP A 365 -20.14 -12.00 -10.71
C ASP A 365 -21.05 -10.95 -10.06
N ASN A 366 -20.74 -9.64 -10.12
CA ASN A 366 -21.52 -8.59 -9.44
C ASN A 366 -21.55 -7.23 -10.17
N LEU A 367 -22.02 -7.19 -11.42
CA LEU A 367 -22.28 -5.93 -12.13
C LEU A 367 -23.67 -5.39 -11.74
N THR A 368 -23.70 -4.30 -10.96
CA THR A 368 -24.93 -3.55 -10.64
C THR A 368 -24.82 -2.11 -11.14
N VAL A 369 -25.66 -1.76 -12.11
CA VAL A 369 -25.78 -0.38 -12.60
C VAL A 369 -26.64 0.43 -11.62
N SER A 370 -26.17 1.62 -11.22
CA SER A 370 -26.97 2.48 -10.34
C SER A 370 -28.24 2.96 -11.07
N PRO A 371 -29.37 3.16 -10.36
CA PRO A 371 -30.62 3.63 -10.96
C PRO A 371 -30.50 4.97 -11.70
N GLU A 372 -29.65 5.86 -11.22
CA GLU A 372 -29.40 7.19 -11.81
C GLU A 372 -28.66 7.08 -13.14
N VAL A 373 -27.65 6.20 -13.21
CA VAL A 373 -26.91 5.90 -14.45
C VAL A 373 -27.85 5.25 -15.46
N LYS A 374 -28.68 4.30 -15.04
CA LYS A 374 -29.70 3.64 -15.89
C LYS A 374 -30.65 4.66 -16.53
N ALA A 375 -31.24 5.56 -15.73
CA ALA A 375 -32.21 6.53 -16.22
C ALA A 375 -31.62 7.56 -17.21
N SER A 376 -30.39 8.01 -16.96
CA SER A 376 -29.73 8.97 -17.85
C SER A 376 -29.36 8.35 -19.21
N MET A 377 -29.16 7.03 -19.25
CA MET A 377 -28.71 6.30 -20.43
C MET A 377 -29.85 5.76 -21.30
N GLU A 378 -30.97 5.35 -20.68
CA GLU A 378 -32.22 5.06 -21.39
C GLU A 378 -32.69 6.29 -22.18
N ALA A 379 -32.51 7.49 -21.61
CA ALA A 379 -32.81 8.75 -22.31
C ALA A 379 -31.89 9.02 -23.53
N GLY A 380 -30.72 8.37 -23.60
CA GLY A 380 -29.75 8.47 -24.68
C GLY A 380 -29.82 7.36 -25.74
N GLY A 381 -30.75 6.39 -25.61
CA GLY A 381 -30.92 5.29 -26.56
C GLY A 381 -30.02 4.06 -26.32
N ALA A 382 -29.50 3.87 -25.11
CA ALA A 382 -28.74 2.68 -24.72
C ALA A 382 -29.63 1.43 -24.58
N GLU A 383 -29.10 0.24 -24.88
CA GLU A 383 -29.80 -1.04 -24.66
C GLU A 383 -29.32 -1.72 -23.37
N LEU A 384 -30.28 -2.25 -22.58
CA LEU A 384 -29.99 -3.02 -21.38
C LEU A 384 -29.91 -4.51 -21.73
N PHE A 385 -28.86 -5.16 -21.25
CA PHE A 385 -28.67 -6.60 -21.33
C PHE A 385 -28.69 -7.22 -19.93
N SER A 386 -29.16 -8.46 -19.78
CA SER A 386 -29.01 -9.21 -18.53
C SER A 386 -28.23 -10.49 -18.83
N ASN A 387 -27.16 -10.72 -18.06
CA ASN A 387 -26.29 -11.88 -18.22
C ASN A 387 -26.62 -13.03 -17.25
N GLY A 388 -27.74 -12.95 -16.53
CA GLY A 388 -28.13 -13.94 -15.52
C GLY A 388 -27.47 -13.79 -14.14
N ALA A 389 -26.44 -12.94 -14.00
CA ALA A 389 -25.83 -12.54 -12.73
C ALA A 389 -26.14 -11.07 -12.33
N GLY A 390 -26.64 -10.27 -13.27
CA GLY A 390 -27.05 -8.87 -13.07
C GLY A 390 -27.59 -8.22 -14.35
N GLU A 391 -27.90 -6.92 -14.28
CA GLU A 391 -28.19 -6.06 -15.45
C GLU A 391 -26.88 -5.38 -15.90
N VAL A 392 -26.53 -5.51 -17.17
CA VAL A 392 -25.36 -4.91 -17.84
C VAL A 392 -25.88 -3.96 -18.92
N VAL A 393 -25.51 -2.68 -18.86
CA VAL A 393 -25.85 -1.73 -19.93
C VAL A 393 -24.86 -1.91 -21.07
N VAL A 394 -25.35 -2.10 -22.30
CA VAL A 394 -24.51 -2.16 -23.50
C VAL A 394 -24.71 -0.89 -24.30
N LEU A 395 -23.62 -0.16 -24.52
CA LEU A 395 -23.54 0.94 -25.46
C LEU A 395 -22.91 0.39 -26.73
N ALA A 396 -23.70 0.30 -27.81
CA ALA A 396 -23.11 0.22 -29.13
C ALA A 396 -22.26 1.49 -29.33
N ALA A 397 -20.98 1.36 -29.67
CA ALA A 397 -20.16 2.54 -29.93
C ALA A 397 -20.77 3.26 -31.15
N PRO A 398 -21.29 4.50 -31.02
CA PRO A 398 -21.66 5.26 -32.19
C PRO A 398 -20.36 5.80 -32.82
N GLU A 399 -20.31 5.78 -34.16
CA GLU A 399 -19.26 6.44 -34.95
C GLU A 399 -19.00 7.90 -34.51
#